data_AF-A0A7K4NXE5-F1
#
_entry.id   AF-A0A7K4NXE5-F1
#
_cell.length_a   1.000
_cell.length_b   1.000
_cell.length_c   1.000
_cell.angle_alpha   90.00
_cell.angle_beta   90.00
_cell.angle_gamma   90.00
#
_symmetry.space_group_name_H-M   'P 1'
#
loop_
_entity.id
_entity.type
_entity.pdbx_description
1 polymer ?
#
loop_
_entity_poly.entity_id
_entity_poly.type
_entity_poly.pdbx_seq_one_letter_code
_entity_poly.pdbx_strand_id
1 'polypeptide(L)'
;MEQKGIKQYLSPDELKMSIHYSMWEWEKSQNLSHELGFERSSVLEYDKVTLISVPIDNSNLLVASIEPNEDFFKMIIKIKSLIQTATKK
;
A
#
# COMPACT_ATOMS: atom_id res chain seq x y z
N MET A 1 8.76 -15.68 -11.12
CA MET A 1 9.83 -16.22 -10.25
C MET A 1 9.30 -16.19 -8.83
N GLU A 2 9.03 -17.35 -8.23
CA GLU A 2 8.60 -17.43 -6.83
C GLU A 2 9.77 -17.08 -5.91
N GLN A 3 9.62 -16.04 -5.08
CA GLN A 3 10.59 -15.70 -4.06
C GLN A 3 10.46 -16.71 -2.91
N LYS A 4 11.51 -17.51 -2.68
CA LYS A 4 11.51 -18.53 -1.61
C LYS A 4 11.22 -17.88 -0.25
N GLY A 5 10.17 -18.35 0.42
CA GLY A 5 9.76 -17.90 1.76
C GLY A 5 8.56 -16.97 1.80
N ILE A 6 8.03 -16.53 0.66
CA ILE A 6 6.81 -15.69 0.61
C ILE A 6 5.60 -16.59 0.39
N LYS A 7 4.70 -16.65 1.37
CA LYS A 7 3.42 -17.34 1.23
C LYS A 7 2.46 -16.45 0.44
N GLN A 8 2.19 -16.83 -0.81
CA GLN A 8 1.23 -16.15 -1.64
C GLN A 8 -0.20 -16.63 -1.32
N TYR A 9 -1.04 -15.73 -0.79
CA TYR A 9 -2.43 -16.03 -0.45
C TYR A 9 -3.40 -15.89 -1.63
N LEU A 10 -3.09 -15.00 -2.57
CA LEU A 10 -3.94 -14.65 -3.71
C LEU A 10 -3.36 -15.24 -5.00
N SER A 11 -4.21 -15.81 -5.84
CA SER A 11 -3.85 -16.11 -7.23
C SER A 11 -3.45 -14.84 -7.99
N PRO A 12 -2.79 -14.95 -9.16
CA PRO A 12 -2.42 -13.77 -9.95
C PRO A 12 -3.58 -12.83 -10.30
N ASP A 13 -4.78 -13.36 -10.56
CA ASP A 13 -5.95 -12.53 -10.87
C ASP A 13 -6.56 -11.91 -9.62
N GLU A 14 -6.59 -12.64 -8.50
CA GLU A 14 -6.99 -12.07 -7.21
C GLU A 14 -6.02 -10.99 -6.72
N LEU A 15 -4.72 -11.14 -6.99
CA LEU A 15 -3.73 -10.10 -6.70
C LEU A 15 -4.01 -8.83 -7.52
N LYS A 16 -4.34 -8.95 -8.81
CA LYS A 16 -4.75 -7.79 -9.63
C LYS A 16 -6.02 -7.15 -9.08
N MET A 17 -7.00 -7.95 -8.66
CA MET A 17 -8.22 -7.43 -8.03
C MET A 17 -7.90 -6.68 -6.72
N SER A 18 -7.02 -7.22 -5.88
CA SER A 18 -6.57 -6.54 -4.66
C SER A 18 -5.93 -5.19 -4.96
N ILE A 19 -5.05 -5.12 -5.97
CA ILE A 19 -4.43 -3.86 -6.40
C ILE A 19 -5.48 -2.87 -6.91
N HIS A 20 -6.44 -3.35 -7.72
CA HIS A 20 -7.53 -2.53 -8.23
C HIS A 20 -8.37 -1.92 -7.11
N TYR A 21 -8.72 -2.71 -6.08
CA TYR A 21 -9.47 -2.20 -4.93
C TYR A 21 -8.69 -1.16 -4.13
N SER A 22 -7.39 -1.37 -3.87
CA SER A 22 -6.55 -0.37 -3.20
C SER A 22 -6.49 0.95 -3.97
N MET A 23 -6.42 0.89 -5.30
CA MET A 23 -6.43 2.10 -6.14
C MET A 23 -7.78 2.81 -6.10
N TRP A 24 -8.88 2.06 -6.17
CA TRP A 24 -10.22 2.63 -6.08
C TRP A 24 -10.51 3.31 -4.73
N GLU A 25 -10.05 2.71 -3.63
CA GLU A 25 -10.16 3.31 -2.29
C GLU A 25 -9.34 4.60 -2.18
N TRP A 26 -8.12 4.61 -2.72
CA TRP A 26 -7.28 5.80 -2.75
C TRP A 26 -7.90 6.93 -3.58
N GLU A 27 -8.46 6.63 -4.75
CA GLU A 27 -9.17 7.62 -5.58
C GLU A 27 -10.36 8.23 -4.83
N LYS A 28 -11.13 7.40 -4.11
CA LYS A 28 -12.25 7.88 -3.30
C LYS A 28 -11.81 8.79 -2.16
N SER A 29 -10.69 8.48 -1.50
CA SER A 29 -10.20 9.31 -0.40
C SER A 29 -9.79 10.70 -0.90
N GLN A 30 -9.37 10.84 -2.16
CA GLN A 30 -9.03 12.14 -2.76
C GLN A 30 -10.24 13.07 -2.92
N ASN A 31 -11.47 12.55 -3.00
CA ASN A 31 -12.67 13.37 -3.15
C ASN A 31 -12.91 14.31 -1.96
N LEU A 32 -12.42 13.94 -0.77
CA LEU A 32 -12.52 14.74 0.45
C LEU A 32 -11.23 15.53 0.77
N SER A 33 -10.26 15.53 -0.15
CA SER A 33 -8.95 16.17 0.06
C SER A 33 -9.04 17.68 0.27
N HIS A 34 -10.08 18.33 -0.24
CA HIS A 34 -10.32 19.77 -0.04
C HIS A 34 -10.56 20.13 1.44
N GLU A 35 -11.11 19.20 2.24
CA GLU A 35 -11.32 19.39 3.68
C GLU A 35 -10.25 18.68 4.54
N LEU A 36 -9.87 17.46 4.17
CA LEU A 36 -9.01 16.59 4.99
C LEU A 36 -7.52 16.64 4.61
N GLY A 37 -7.20 17.22 3.45
CA GLY A 37 -5.91 17.06 2.79
C GLY A 37 -5.78 15.72 2.03
N PHE A 38 -4.74 15.60 1.22
CA PHE A 38 -4.45 14.38 0.44
C PHE A 38 -4.05 13.21 1.36
N GLU A 39 -4.49 12.00 1.01
CA GLU A 39 -4.12 10.78 1.73
C GLU A 39 -2.59 10.62 1.75
N ARG A 40 -2.04 10.29 2.93
CA ARG A 40 -0.59 10.04 3.09
C ARG A 40 -0.23 8.57 3.16
N SER A 41 -1.18 7.72 3.49
CA SER A 41 -1.08 6.25 3.59
C SER A 41 -2.39 5.68 4.13
N SER A 42 -2.69 4.43 3.80
CA SER A 42 -3.76 3.63 4.39
C SER A 42 -3.23 2.27 4.87
N VAL A 43 -3.93 1.69 5.84
CA VAL A 43 -3.65 0.37 6.41
C VAL A 43 -4.95 -0.40 6.47
N LEU A 44 -4.97 -1.62 5.91
CA LEU A 44 -6.08 -2.56 5.99
C LEU A 44 -5.59 -3.85 6.63
N GLU A 45 -6.18 -4.22 7.75
CA GLU A 45 -5.82 -5.43 8.49
C GLU A 45 -6.81 -6.55 8.18
N TYR A 46 -6.31 -7.68 7.71
CA TYR A 46 -7.03 -8.92 7.56
C TYR A 46 -6.41 -9.97 8.49
N ASP A 47 -7.15 -11.03 8.79
CA ASP A 47 -6.71 -12.13 9.66
C ASP A 47 -5.36 -12.75 9.26
N LYS A 48 -4.98 -12.66 7.98
CA LYS A 48 -3.79 -13.31 7.41
C LYS A 48 -2.75 -12.35 6.83
N VAL A 49 -3.08 -11.07 6.67
CA VAL A 49 -2.19 -10.08 6.05
C VAL A 49 -2.60 -8.67 6.44
N THR A 50 -1.64 -7.77 6.60
CA THR A 50 -1.89 -6.33 6.66
C THR A 50 -1.44 -5.69 5.36
N LEU A 51 -2.35 -5.02 4.66
CA LEU A 51 -2.04 -4.23 3.47
C LEU A 51 -1.72 -2.80 3.87
N ILE A 52 -0.66 -2.25 3.27
CA ILE A 52 -0.23 -0.86 3.40
C ILE A 52 -0.24 -0.25 2.01
N SER A 53 -0.96 0.86 1.85
CA SER A 53 -0.90 1.66 0.63
C SER A 53 -0.25 3.00 0.92
N VAL A 54 0.67 3.45 0.06
CA VAL A 54 1.37 4.74 0.18
C VAL A 54 1.39 5.42 -1.18
N PRO A 55 0.76 6.61 -1.33
CA PRO A 55 0.87 7.39 -2.55
C PRO A 55 2.33 7.80 -2.80
N ILE A 56 2.82 7.53 -4.00
CA ILE A 56 4.17 7.95 -4.44
C ILE A 56 4.10 9.39 -4.96
N ASP A 57 3.07 9.67 -5.75
CA ASP A 57 2.77 10.96 -6.35
C ASP A 57 1.24 11.05 -6.64
N ASN A 58 0.82 11.98 -7.49
CA ASN A 58 -0.60 12.21 -7.78
C ASN A 58 -1.26 11.13 -8.68
N SER A 59 -0.50 10.17 -9.21
CA SER A 59 -1.02 9.11 -10.09
C SER A 59 -0.56 7.70 -9.75
N ASN A 60 0.45 7.55 -8.89
CA ASN A 60 1.03 6.27 -8.55
C ASN A 60 0.83 5.91 -7.07
N LEU A 61 0.35 4.69 -6.83
CA LEU A 61 0.15 4.11 -5.50
C LEU A 61 1.06 2.90 -5.31
N LEU A 62 1.86 2.90 -4.23
CA LEU A 62 2.55 1.71 -3.78
C LEU A 62 1.61 0.90 -2.89
N VAL A 63 1.45 -0.39 -3.19
CA VAL A 63 0.73 -1.34 -2.33
C VAL A 63 1.72 -2.41 -1.85
N ALA A 64 1.78 -2.61 -0.54
CA ALA A 64 2.62 -3.61 0.09
C ALA A 64 1.80 -4.45 1.07
N SER A 65 2.19 -5.71 1.25
CA SER A 65 1.64 -6.59 2.27
C SER A 65 2.70 -6.91 3.32
N ILE A 66 2.31 -6.91 4.59
CA ILE A 66 3.13 -7.39 5.71
C ILE A 66 2.38 -8.47 6.49
N GLU A 67 3.12 -9.22 7.32
CA GLU A 67 2.51 -10.17 8.25
C GLU A 67 1.60 -9.45 9.26
N PRO A 68 0.50 -10.08 9.71
CA PRO A 68 -0.37 -9.50 10.74
C PRO A 68 0.40 -9.18 12.03
N ASN A 69 -0.05 -8.15 12.76
CA ASN A 69 0.51 -7.68 14.05
C ASN A 69 1.93 -7.11 13.98
N GLU A 70 2.53 -6.98 12.80
CA GLU A 70 3.77 -6.25 12.61
C GLU A 70 3.57 -4.74 12.77
N ASP A 71 4.65 -4.02 13.10
CA ASP A 71 4.62 -2.56 13.30
C ASP A 71 4.47 -1.82 11.96
N PHE A 72 3.22 -1.66 11.51
CA PHE A 72 2.90 -0.99 10.25
C PHE A 72 3.37 0.47 10.22
N PHE A 73 3.46 1.14 11.37
CA PHE A 73 3.90 2.53 11.43
C PHE A 73 5.39 2.65 11.10
N LYS A 74 6.24 1.81 11.68
CA LYS A 74 7.66 1.71 11.29
C LYS A 74 7.82 1.34 9.83
N MET A 75 7.00 0.43 9.31
CA MET A 75 7.05 0.04 7.92
C MET A 75 6.69 1.20 6.97
N ILE A 76 5.63 1.96 7.27
CA ILE A 76 5.24 3.15 6.49
C ILE A 76 6.37 4.19 6.46
N ILE A 77 7.03 4.45 7.59
CA ILE A 77 8.17 5.37 7.65
C ILE A 77 9.30 4.89 6.73
N LYS A 78 9.64 3.60 6.80
CA LYS A 78 10.68 3.00 5.97
C LYS A 78 10.33 3.08 4.48
N ILE A 79 9.10 2.74 4.10
CA ILE A 79 8.60 2.85 2.73
C ILE A 79 8.72 4.30 2.22
N LYS A 80 8.24 5.28 3.00
CA LYS A 80 8.32 6.70 2.63
C LYS A 80 9.77 7.17 2.44
N SER A 81 10.68 6.74 3.30
CA SER A 81 12.12 7.04 3.16
C SER A 81 12.71 6.44 1.88
N LEU A 82 12.34 5.21 1.53
CA LEU A 82 12.78 4.56 0.29
C LEU A 82 12.24 5.26 -0.96
N ILE A 83 10.95 5.62 -0.97
CA ILE A 83 10.33 6.39 -2.06
C ILE A 83 11.07 7.70 -2.27
N GLN A 84 11.29 8.49 -1.19
CA GLN A 84 12.01 9.76 -1.28
C GLN A 84 13.44 9.62 -1.82
N THR A 85 14.11 8.50 -1.51
CA THR A 85 15.46 8.24 -2.02
C THR A 85 15.42 7.89 -3.52
N ALA A 86 14.40 7.14 -3.95
CA ALA A 86 14.25 6.72 -5.34
C ALA A 86 13.80 7.86 -6.27
N THR A 87 12.98 8.80 -5.78
CA THR A 87 12.43 9.91 -6.58
C THR A 87 13.31 11.17 -6.61
N LYS A 88 14.37 11.24 -5.79
CA LYS A 88 15.37 12.33 -5.80
C LYS A 88 16.46 12.19 -6.88
N LYS A 89 16.29 11.27 -7.84
CA LYS A 89 17.13 11.17 -9.04
C LYS A 89 16.51 11.97 -10.18
#